data_AF-A0A920VNR0-F1
#
_entry.id   AF-A0A920VNR0-F1
#
_cell.length_a   1.000
_cell.length_b   1.000
_cell.length_c   1.000
_cell.angle_alpha   90.00
_cell.angle_beta   90.00
_cell.angle_gamma   90.00
#
_symmetry.space_group_name_H-M   'P 1'
#
loop_
_entity.id
_entity.type
_entity.pdbx_description
1 polymer ?
#
loop_
_entity_poly.entity_id
_entity_poly.type
_entity_poly.pdbx_seq_one_letter_code
_entity_poly.pdbx_strand_id
1 'polypeptide(L)'
;MAGMSNEKQQLLDWIESDRDELIGFLSDFVAAASPNPPGDTTVAVKHITNFLDREQLPYRLVDPQPDMANVVGTFEGAIPESIWF
;
A
#
# COMPACT_ATOMS: atom_id res chain seq x y z
N MET A 1 18.04 6.86 -27.61
CA MET A 1 16.99 6.57 -26.63
C MET A 1 16.99 5.08 -26.39
N ALA A 2 17.41 4.60 -25.22
CA ALA A 2 17.32 3.17 -24.91
C ALA A 2 15.83 2.79 -24.90
N GLY A 3 15.43 1.83 -25.74
CA GLY A 3 14.04 1.36 -25.80
C GLY A 3 13.62 0.80 -24.44
N MET A 4 12.44 1.17 -23.98
CA MET A 4 11.86 0.66 -22.75
C MET A 4 11.59 -0.85 -22.89
N SER A 5 11.91 -1.64 -21.87
CA SER A 5 11.61 -3.07 -21.88
C SER A 5 10.10 -3.28 -21.73
N ASN A 6 9.56 -4.37 -22.32
CA ASN A 6 8.13 -4.65 -22.33
C ASN A 6 7.54 -4.74 -20.91
N GLU A 7 8.32 -5.25 -19.95
CA GLU A 7 7.92 -5.37 -18.55
C GLU A 7 7.72 -3.99 -17.91
N LYS A 8 8.58 -3.02 -18.24
CA LYS A 8 8.45 -1.64 -17.74
C LYS A 8 7.22 -0.96 -18.33
N GLN A 9 6.94 -1.17 -19.61
CA GLN A 9 5.73 -0.64 -20.24
C GLN A 9 4.49 -1.25 -19.59
N GLN A 10 4.47 -2.56 -19.35
CA GLN A 10 3.35 -3.24 -18.68
C GLN A 10 3.08 -2.67 -17.28
N LEU A 11 4.12 -2.40 -16.48
CA LEU A 11 3.96 -1.76 -15.17
C LEU A 11 3.36 -0.35 -15.28
N LEU A 12 3.78 0.43 -16.28
CA LEU A 12 3.21 1.76 -16.52
C LEU A 12 1.74 1.67 -16.95
N ASP A 13 1.39 0.70 -17.78
CA ASP A 13 0.02 0.48 -18.24
C ASP A 13 -0.91 0.10 -17.07
N TRP A 14 -0.43 -0.71 -16.13
CA TRP A 14 -1.17 -1.02 -14.89
C TRP A 14 -1.37 0.21 -14.02
N ILE A 15 -0.32 1.00 -13.78
CA ILE A 15 -0.42 2.25 -13.00
C ILE A 15 -1.42 3.21 -13.66
N GLU A 16 -1.40 3.31 -14.99
CA GLU A 16 -2.30 4.18 -15.73
C GLU A 16 -3.75 3.71 -15.66
N SER A 17 -3.98 2.39 -15.79
CA SER A 17 -5.29 1.77 -15.62
C SER A 17 -5.89 2.05 -14.23
N ASP A 18 -5.05 2.03 -13.20
CA ASP A 18 -5.49 2.14 -11.81
C ASP A 18 -5.43 3.59 -11.28
N ARG A 19 -5.11 4.57 -12.14
CA ARG A 19 -4.83 5.96 -11.76
C ARG A 19 -5.90 6.56 -10.85
N ASP A 20 -7.17 6.49 -11.26
CA ASP A 20 -8.26 7.15 -10.54
C ASP A 20 -8.49 6.49 -9.17
N GLU A 21 -8.31 5.16 -9.09
CA GLU A 21 -8.39 4.42 -7.83
C GLU A 21 -7.23 4.79 -6.89
N LEU A 22 -6.00 4.83 -7.39
CA LEU A 22 -4.81 5.19 -6.61
C LEU A 22 -4.92 6.63 -6.07
N ILE A 23 -5.37 7.57 -6.89
CA ILE A 23 -5.59 8.97 -6.49
C ILE A 23 -6.70 9.06 -5.45
N GLY A 24 -7.83 8.36 -5.66
CA GLY A 24 -8.94 8.34 -4.72
C GLY A 24 -8.53 7.77 -3.37
N PHE A 25 -7.87 6.61 -3.36
CA PHE A 25 -7.37 5.96 -2.16
C PHE A 25 -6.45 6.86 -1.34
N LEU A 26 -5.46 7.51 -1.98
CA LEU A 26 -4.53 8.41 -1.30
C LEU A 26 -5.22 9.68 -0.81
N SER A 27 -6.14 10.24 -1.61
CA SER A 27 -6.88 11.46 -1.25
C SER A 27 -7.77 11.23 -0.03
N ASP A 28 -8.49 10.10 0.01
CA ASP A 28 -9.30 9.69 1.16
C ASP A 28 -8.42 9.42 2.40
N PHE A 29 -7.24 8.82 2.21
CA PHE A 29 -6.27 8.62 3.29
C PHE A 29 -5.73 9.93 3.87
N VAL A 30 -5.41 10.91 3.01
CA VAL A 30 -4.95 12.24 3.46
C VAL A 30 -6.08 13.03 4.13
N ALA A 31 -7.32 12.85 3.66
CA ALA A 31 -8.49 13.46 4.27
C ALA A 31 -8.87 12.81 5.62
N ALA A 32 -8.51 11.55 5.84
CA ALA A 32 -8.65 10.91 7.14
C ALA A 32 -7.86 11.73 8.17
N ALA A 33 -8.59 12.32 9.11
CA ALA A 33 -8.00 13.19 10.12
C ALA A 33 -6.88 12.46 10.86
N SER A 34 -5.65 12.85 10.57
CA SER A 34 -4.45 12.56 11.34
C SER A 34 -4.11 13.88 12.04
N PRO A 35 -4.62 14.13 13.26
CA PRO A 35 -4.21 15.29 14.01
C PRO A 35 -2.69 15.21 14.14
N ASN A 36 -1.98 16.28 13.75
CA ASN A 36 -0.52 16.35 13.82
C ASN A 36 -0.01 15.83 15.20
N PRO A 37 0.98 14.92 15.26
CA PRO A 37 1.13 13.98 16.38
C PRO A 37 1.41 14.57 17.78
N PRO A 38 0.99 13.84 18.85
CA PRO A 38 0.36 12.52 18.79
C PRO A 38 -1.17 12.65 18.77
N GLY A 39 -1.78 12.27 17.65
CA GLY A 39 -3.22 12.16 17.48
C GLY A 39 -3.60 10.71 17.16
N ASP A 40 -4.84 10.35 17.49
CA ASP A 40 -5.45 9.05 17.20
C ASP A 40 -5.35 8.71 15.71
N THR A 41 -4.70 7.59 15.36
CA THR A 41 -4.54 7.13 13.97
C THR A 41 -5.55 6.06 13.56
N THR A 42 -6.54 5.75 14.40
CA THR A 42 -7.54 4.70 14.18
C THR A 42 -8.25 4.85 12.84
N VAL A 43 -8.58 6.07 12.43
CA VAL A 43 -9.25 6.33 11.14
C VAL A 43 -8.35 6.00 9.96
N ALA A 44 -7.08 6.39 10.02
CA ALA A 44 -6.08 6.12 8.99
C ALA A 44 -5.78 4.61 8.89
N VAL A 45 -5.60 3.94 10.03
CA VAL A 45 -5.45 2.48 10.10
C VAL A 45 -6.66 1.79 9.48
N LYS A 46 -7.87 2.20 9.86
CA LYS A 46 -9.11 1.61 9.35
C LYS A 46 -9.26 1.80 7.84
N HIS A 47 -8.86 2.95 7.29
CA HIS A 47 -8.87 3.19 5.85
C HIS A 47 -7.99 2.19 5.10
N ILE A 48 -6.77 1.96 5.59
CA ILE A 48 -5.84 0.97 5.02
C ILE A 48 -6.42 -0.44 5.15
N THR A 49 -6.89 -0.83 6.34
CA THR A 49 -7.39 -2.20 6.56
C THR A 49 -8.64 -2.50 5.75
N ASN A 50 -9.56 -1.54 5.60
CA ASN A 50 -10.75 -1.72 4.74
C ASN A 50 -10.37 -1.97 3.28
N PHE A 51 -9.34 -1.29 2.77
CA PHE A 51 -8.81 -1.53 1.43
C PHE A 51 -8.24 -2.95 1.32
N LEU A 52 -7.39 -3.35 2.28
CA LEU A 52 -6.79 -4.69 2.29
C LEU A 52 -7.86 -5.79 2.42
N ASP A 53 -8.90 -5.60 3.24
CA ASP A 53 -10.04 -6.51 3.36
C ASP A 53 -10.81 -6.65 2.03
N ARG A 54 -11.05 -5.53 1.35
CA ARG A 54 -11.74 -5.50 0.04
C ARG A 54 -10.95 -6.25 -1.03
N GLU A 55 -9.63 -6.06 -1.06
CA GLU A 55 -8.70 -6.74 -1.98
C GLU A 55 -8.33 -8.16 -1.51
N GLN A 56 -8.85 -8.61 -0.37
CA GLN A 56 -8.56 -9.92 0.23
C GLN A 56 -7.07 -10.15 0.50
N LEU A 57 -6.36 -9.08 0.86
CA LEU A 57 -4.93 -9.08 1.15
C LEU A 57 -4.67 -9.33 2.64
N PRO A 58 -3.81 -10.30 3.00
CA PRO A 58 -3.55 -10.63 4.39
C PRO A 58 -2.71 -9.53 5.07
N TYR A 59 -3.13 -9.15 6.28
CA TYR A 59 -2.38 -8.26 7.14
C TYR A 59 -2.56 -8.62 8.62
N ARG A 60 -1.70 -8.05 9.46
CA ARG A 60 -1.86 -8.06 10.92
C ARG A 60 -1.64 -6.67 11.48
N LEU A 61 -2.36 -6.35 12.55
CA LEU A 61 -2.08 -5.16 13.35
C LEU A 61 -1.06 -5.51 14.44
N VAL A 62 -0.04 -4.68 14.58
CA VAL A 62 1.02 -4.84 15.59
C VAL A 62 1.03 -3.60 16.46
N ASP A 63 0.71 -3.78 17.74
CA ASP A 63 0.49 -2.61 18.57
C ASP A 63 0.81 -2.80 20.07
N PRO A 64 1.62 -1.92 20.67
CA PRO A 64 1.66 -1.72 22.11
C PRO A 64 0.63 -0.68 22.63
N GLN A 65 0.00 0.16 21.79
CA GLN A 65 -0.96 1.20 22.19
C GLN A 65 -2.15 1.33 21.20
N PRO A 66 -3.39 0.93 21.57
CA PRO A 66 -4.51 0.64 20.65
C PRO A 66 -4.92 1.71 19.61
N ASP A 67 -4.57 2.98 19.80
CA ASP A 67 -4.89 4.11 18.92
C ASP A 67 -3.76 4.44 17.93
N MET A 68 -2.70 3.63 17.88
CA MET A 68 -1.48 3.87 17.10
C MET A 68 -0.90 2.61 16.43
N ALA A 69 -1.75 1.69 15.99
CA ALA A 69 -1.34 0.42 15.41
C ALA A 69 -0.48 0.54 14.12
N ASN A 70 0.49 -0.36 13.99
CA ASN A 70 1.17 -0.60 12.71
C ASN A 70 0.42 -1.67 11.90
N VAL A 71 0.14 -1.40 10.63
CA VAL A 71 -0.41 -2.37 9.67
C VAL A 71 0.75 -3.09 8.97
N VAL A 72 0.83 -4.41 9.11
CA VAL A 72 1.90 -5.23 8.52
C VAL A 72 1.29 -6.26 7.57
N GLY A 73 1.56 -6.10 6.27
CA GLY A 73 1.23 -7.08 5.22
C GLY A 73 2.43 -7.95 4.85
N THR A 74 2.17 -9.15 4.34
CA THR A 74 3.21 -10.05 3.80
C THR A 74 2.64 -10.83 2.64
N PHE A 75 3.45 -11.01 1.59
CA PHE A 75 3.13 -11.84 0.44
C PHE A 75 4.40 -12.59 -0.01
N GLU A 76 4.22 -13.73 -0.66
CA GLU A 76 5.32 -14.48 -1.25
C GLU A 76 5.69 -13.88 -2.62
N GLY A 77 6.91 -13.37 -2.75
CA GLY A 77 7.47 -12.95 -4.03
C GLY A 77 8.12 -14.12 -4.78
N ALA A 78 8.33 -13.97 -6.08
CA ALA A 78 9.21 -14.87 -6.81
C ALA A 78 10.64 -14.78 -6.26
N ILE A 79 11.34 -15.91 -6.19
CA ILE A 79 12.74 -15.98 -5.78
C ILE A 79 13.55 -15.11 -6.75
N PRO A 80 14.28 -14.08 -6.30
CA PRO A 80 15.22 -13.38 -7.17
C PRO A 80 16.24 -14.40 -7.68
N GLU A 81 16.51 -14.43 -8.98
CA GLU A 81 17.62 -15.24 -9.48
C GLU A 81 18.89 -14.83 -8.74
N SER A 82 19.50 -15.79 -8.04
CA SER A 82 20.76 -15.58 -7.34
C SER A 82 21.84 -15.29 -8.37
N ILE A 83 22.20 -14.03 -8.53
CA ILE A 83 23.38 -13.62 -9.29
C ILE A 83 24.59 -13.95 -8.41
N TRP A 84 25.13 -15.15 -8.58
CA TRP A 84 26.45 -15.50 -8.06
C TRP A 84 27.49 -14.96 -9.04
N PHE A 85 28.32 -14.02 -8.59
CA PHE A 85 29.58 -13.67 -9.26
C PHE A 85 30.69 -14.63 -8.80
#